data_AF-A0A2T0HJP7-F1
#
_entry.id   AF-A0A2T0HJP7-F1
#
_cell.length_a   1.000
_cell.length_b   1.000
_cell.length_c   1.000
_cell.angle_alpha   90.00
_cell.angle_beta   90.00
_cell.angle_gamma   90.00
#
_symmetry.space_group_name_H-M   'P 1'
#
loop_
_entity.id
_entity.type
_entity.pdbx_description
1 polymer ?
#
loop_
_entity_poly.entity_id
_entity_poly.type
_entity_poly.pdbx_seq_one_letter_code
_entity_poly.pdbx_strand_id
1 'polypeptide(L)'
;MKPDEFAAKLMKATPDQLEALDDAHWRYISLIGLVSDAVPADVVEADQKAYPDLIKRNGAMTVFDDADCEVFMASVTGLPEEMCAAWRDKDFYTLHGETADEMADRQTKQS
;
A
#
# COMPACT_ATOMS: atom_id res chain seq x y z
N MET A 1 -8.86 6.91 5.60
CA MET A 1 -9.94 7.55 4.80
C MET A 1 -11.23 6.74 4.92
N LYS A 2 -12.41 7.38 4.82
CA LYS A 2 -13.71 6.69 4.86
C LYS A 2 -14.10 6.10 3.49
N PRO A 3 -15.03 5.12 3.45
CA PRO A 3 -15.48 4.51 2.20
C PRO A 3 -15.91 5.46 1.08
N ASP A 4 -16.73 6.45 1.40
CA ASP A 4 -17.23 7.40 0.40
C ASP A 4 -16.10 8.27 -0.19
N GLU A 5 -15.08 8.57 0.61
CA GLU A 5 -13.96 9.43 0.21
C GLU A 5 -13.01 8.70 -0.73
N PHE A 6 -12.62 7.45 -0.42
CA PHE A 6 -11.76 6.69 -1.33
C PHE A 6 -12.50 6.32 -2.61
N ALA A 7 -13.81 6.06 -2.54
CA ALA A 7 -14.62 5.77 -3.71
C ALA A 7 -14.67 6.98 -4.65
N ALA A 8 -14.87 8.19 -4.12
CA ALA A 8 -14.89 9.41 -4.91
C ALA A 8 -13.54 9.70 -5.60
N LYS A 9 -12.42 9.41 -4.92
CA LYS A 9 -11.07 9.59 -5.48
C LYS A 9 -10.76 8.57 -6.57
N LEU A 10 -11.18 7.32 -6.39
CA LEU A 10 -10.95 6.23 -7.35
C LEU A 10 -11.94 6.22 -8.52
N MET A 11 -13.08 6.92 -8.43
CA MET A 11 -14.05 7.02 -9.54
C MET A 11 -13.46 7.62 -10.81
N LYS A 12 -12.35 8.38 -10.68
CA LYS A 12 -11.65 8.99 -11.81
C LYS A 12 -10.59 8.08 -12.43
N ALA A 13 -10.26 6.96 -11.79
CA ALA A 13 -9.27 6.02 -12.29
C ALA A 13 -9.89 5.13 -13.37
N THR A 14 -9.14 4.85 -14.43
CA THR A 14 -9.49 3.83 -15.41
C THR A 14 -9.27 2.42 -14.83
N PRO A 15 -9.87 1.37 -15.40
CA PRO A 15 -9.58 0.00 -15.01
C PRO A 15 -8.07 -0.32 -15.00
N ASP A 16 -7.35 0.08 -16.04
CA ASP A 16 -5.89 -0.12 -16.14
C ASP A 16 -5.14 0.61 -15.02
N GLN A 17 -5.60 1.79 -14.59
CA GLN A 17 -5.00 2.51 -13.47
C GLN A 17 -5.29 1.81 -12.13
N LEU A 18 -6.48 1.22 -11.97
CA LEU A 18 -6.81 0.44 -10.77
C LEU A 18 -5.97 -0.84 -10.71
N GLU A 19 -5.77 -1.52 -11.83
CA GLU A 19 -4.87 -2.69 -11.91
C GLU A 19 -3.42 -2.30 -11.60
N ALA A 20 -2.92 -1.19 -12.17
CA ALA A 20 -1.59 -0.68 -11.87
C ALA A 20 -1.40 -0.31 -10.38
N LEU A 21 -2.44 0.22 -9.72
CA LEU A 21 -2.41 0.50 -8.29
C LEU A 21 -2.35 -0.79 -7.46
N ASP A 22 -3.11 -1.82 -7.85
CA ASP A 22 -3.09 -3.13 -7.18
C ASP A 22 -1.70 -3.78 -7.30
N ASP A 23 -1.17 -3.85 -8.51
CA ASP A 23 0.17 -4.40 -8.78
C ASP A 23 1.25 -3.64 -7.99
N ALA A 24 1.17 -2.30 -7.97
CA ALA A 24 2.14 -1.49 -7.24
C ALA A 24 2.04 -1.68 -5.71
N HIS A 25 0.83 -1.89 -5.18
CA HIS A 25 0.63 -2.18 -3.76
C HIS A 25 1.27 -3.51 -3.38
N TRP A 26 1.03 -4.58 -4.14
CA TRP A 26 1.65 -5.89 -3.92
C TRP A 26 3.17 -5.85 -4.08
N ARG A 27 3.68 -5.09 -5.06
CA ARG A 27 5.12 -4.86 -5.21
C ARG A 27 5.75 -4.22 -3.99
N TYR A 28 5.10 -3.24 -3.36
CA TYR A 28 5.62 -2.65 -2.13
C TYR A 28 5.67 -3.67 -0.98
N ILE A 29 4.58 -4.42 -0.78
CA ILE A 29 4.48 -5.47 0.26
C ILE A 29 5.57 -6.53 0.08
N SER A 30 5.84 -6.94 -1.16
CA SER A 30 6.93 -7.87 -1.48
C SER A 30 8.32 -7.23 -1.36
N LEU A 31 8.49 -5.94 -1.70
CA LEU A 31 9.74 -5.19 -1.54
C LEU A 31 10.19 -5.19 -0.07
N ILE A 32 9.28 -4.94 0.87
CA ILE A 32 9.57 -4.99 2.31
C ILE A 32 9.53 -6.42 2.87
N GLY A 33 9.31 -7.44 2.05
CA GLY A 33 9.42 -8.85 2.44
C GLY A 33 8.30 -9.35 3.36
N LEU A 34 7.13 -8.70 3.38
CA LEU A 34 5.98 -9.19 4.15
C LEU A 34 5.31 -10.40 3.49
N VAL A 35 5.40 -10.49 2.16
CA VAL A 35 4.87 -11.60 1.37
C VAL A 35 5.93 -12.06 0.38
N SER A 36 6.16 -13.38 0.32
CA SER A 36 6.94 -14.03 -0.73
C SER A 36 6.02 -14.52 -1.86
N ASP A 37 6.54 -14.57 -3.08
CA ASP A 37 5.90 -15.19 -4.26
C ASP A 37 4.66 -14.47 -4.85
N ALA A 38 4.26 -13.32 -4.31
CA ALA A 38 3.24 -12.47 -4.94
C ALA A 38 3.75 -11.73 -6.19
N VAL A 39 5.06 -11.46 -6.23
CA VAL A 39 5.74 -10.74 -7.30
C VAL A 39 6.99 -11.52 -7.73
N PRO A 40 7.32 -11.56 -9.03
CA PRO A 40 8.55 -12.21 -9.50
C PRO A 40 9.80 -11.72 -8.76
N ALA A 41 10.68 -12.65 -8.38
CA ALA A 41 11.84 -12.34 -7.53
C ALA A 41 12.80 -11.32 -8.17
N ASP A 42 12.95 -11.33 -9.48
CA ASP A 42 13.77 -10.38 -10.23
C ASP A 42 13.21 -8.95 -10.16
N VAL A 43 11.88 -8.80 -10.16
CA VAL A 43 11.21 -7.50 -9.96
C VAL A 43 11.43 -7.00 -8.53
N VAL A 44 11.28 -7.89 -7.53
CA VAL A 44 11.51 -7.54 -6.13
C VAL A 44 12.96 -7.12 -5.89
N GLU A 45 13.94 -7.85 -6.43
CA GLU A 45 15.36 -7.50 -6.33
C GLU A 45 15.68 -6.16 -7.01
N ALA A 46 15.04 -5.87 -8.15
CA ALA A 46 15.20 -4.59 -8.83
C ALA A 46 14.63 -3.44 -7.99
N ASP A 47 13.43 -3.61 -7.44
CA ASP A 47 12.77 -2.60 -6.60
C ASP A 47 13.56 -2.36 -5.31
N GLN A 48 14.08 -3.41 -4.66
CA GLN A 48 14.93 -3.27 -3.47
C GLN A 48 16.22 -2.49 -3.73
N LYS A 49 16.78 -2.61 -4.95
CA LYS A 49 17.95 -1.83 -5.36
C LYS A 49 17.59 -0.38 -5.72
N ALA A 50 16.41 -0.15 -6.28
CA ALA A 50 15.94 1.17 -6.69
C ALA A 50 15.42 2.02 -5.52
N TYR A 51 14.80 1.39 -4.51
CA TYR A 51 14.14 2.06 -3.40
C TYR A 51 14.60 1.55 -2.02
N PRO A 52 15.92 1.50 -1.74
CA PRO A 52 16.42 0.99 -0.45
C PRO A 52 15.93 1.81 0.74
N ASP A 53 15.70 3.12 0.54
CA ASP A 53 15.26 4.05 1.58
C ASP A 53 13.82 3.83 2.04
N LEU A 54 13.00 3.13 1.26
CA LEU A 54 11.61 2.79 1.59
C LEU A 54 11.49 1.51 2.41
N ILE A 55 12.61 0.82 2.67
CA ILE A 55 12.65 -0.43 3.45
C ILE A 55 12.95 -0.10 4.91
N LYS A 56 11.91 0.18 5.69
CA LYS A 56 12.03 0.44 7.13
C LYS A 56 12.11 -0.86 7.93
N ARG A 57 13.00 -0.89 8.93
CA ARG A 57 13.22 -2.04 9.82
C ARG A 57 13.14 -1.62 11.28
N ASN A 58 12.47 -2.43 12.08
CA ASN A 58 12.51 -2.39 13.54
C ASN A 58 13.18 -3.67 14.05
N GLY A 59 14.50 -3.59 14.25
CA GLY A 59 15.33 -4.76 14.55
C GLY A 59 15.37 -5.73 13.38
N ALA A 60 14.89 -6.96 13.59
CA ALA A 60 14.85 -8.01 12.57
C ALA A 60 13.57 -7.98 11.70
N MET A 61 12.54 -7.22 12.08
CA MET A 61 11.28 -7.15 11.34
C MET A 61 11.23 -5.92 10.44
N THR A 62 10.70 -6.08 9.24
CA THR A 62 10.30 -4.96 8.39
C THR A 62 9.01 -4.33 8.89
N VAL A 63 8.88 -3.03 8.68
CA VAL A 63 7.71 -2.25 9.11
C VAL A 63 7.01 -1.74 7.86
N PHE A 64 5.72 -2.03 7.75
CA PHE A 64 4.88 -1.38 6.74
C PHE A 64 4.67 0.07 7.14
N ASP A 65 4.92 0.99 6.21
CA ASP A 65 4.72 2.42 6.40
C ASP A 65 3.82 2.95 5.27
N ASP A 66 2.72 3.57 5.68
CA ASP A 66 1.68 4.06 4.76
C ASP A 66 2.23 5.10 3.77
N ALA A 67 3.10 6.00 4.22
CA ALA A 67 3.64 7.07 3.40
C ALA A 67 4.68 6.52 2.40
N ASP A 68 5.51 5.59 2.82
CA ASP A 68 6.47 4.93 1.92
C ASP A 68 5.75 4.11 0.85
N CYS A 69 4.65 3.43 1.21
CA CYS A 69 3.81 2.72 0.27
C CYS A 69 3.22 3.67 -0.79
N GLU A 70 2.67 4.81 -0.37
CA GLU A 70 2.12 5.83 -1.28
C GLU A 70 3.18 6.37 -2.25
N VAL A 71 4.38 6.71 -1.73
CA VAL A 71 5.50 7.20 -2.54
C VAL A 71 5.98 6.15 -3.54
N PHE A 72 6.08 4.89 -3.12
CA PHE A 72 6.45 3.79 -4.01
C PHE A 72 5.42 3.61 -5.13
N MET A 73 4.13 3.54 -4.78
CA MET A 73 3.06 3.36 -5.74
C MET A 73 3.02 4.51 -6.76
N ALA A 74 3.15 5.76 -6.30
CA ALA A 74 3.20 6.92 -7.18
C ALA A 74 4.41 6.87 -8.11
N SER A 75 5.58 6.43 -7.62
CA SER A 75 6.81 6.32 -8.41
C SER A 75 6.71 5.26 -9.51
N VAL A 76 6.07 4.12 -9.23
CA VAL A 76 5.96 3.01 -10.19
C VAL A 76 4.83 3.24 -11.21
N THR A 77 3.71 3.83 -10.78
CA THR A 77 2.53 4.01 -11.63
C THR A 77 2.47 5.36 -12.34
N GLY A 78 3.18 6.36 -11.83
CA GLY A 78 3.06 7.76 -12.27
C GLY A 78 1.73 8.42 -11.84
N LEU A 79 0.94 7.76 -10.99
CA LEU A 79 -0.34 8.28 -10.50
C LEU A 79 -0.14 9.20 -9.30
N PRO A 80 -1.09 10.11 -9.03
CA PRO A 80 -1.03 10.97 -7.85
C PRO A 80 -1.01 10.17 -6.55
N GLU A 81 -0.21 10.59 -5.57
CA GLU A 81 -0.15 9.98 -4.23
C GLU A 81 -1.53 9.89 -3.58
N GLU A 82 -2.38 10.90 -3.77
CA GLU A 82 -3.76 10.90 -3.26
C GLU A 82 -4.59 9.72 -3.79
N MET A 83 -4.35 9.29 -5.03
CA MET A 83 -5.00 8.12 -5.62
C MET A 83 -4.41 6.81 -5.06
N CYS A 84 -3.10 6.79 -4.80
CA CYS A 84 -2.42 5.67 -4.16
C CYS A 84 -2.92 5.46 -2.72
N ALA A 85 -3.04 6.54 -1.94
CA ALA A 85 -3.60 6.54 -0.60
C ALA A 85 -5.05 6.02 -0.59
N ALA A 86 -5.86 6.46 -1.54
CA ALA A 86 -7.24 6.00 -1.68
C ALA A 86 -7.32 4.50 -2.00
N TRP A 87 -6.43 3.97 -2.86
CA TRP A 87 -6.39 2.54 -3.16
C TRP A 87 -5.99 1.72 -1.95
N ARG A 88 -4.92 2.09 -1.24
CA ARG A 88 -4.48 1.39 -0.01
C ARG A 88 -5.60 1.36 1.03
N ASP A 89 -6.24 2.49 1.30
CA ASP A 89 -7.31 2.56 2.31
C ASP A 89 -8.53 1.73 1.89
N LYS A 90 -8.87 1.69 0.60
CA LYS A 90 -9.90 0.80 0.05
C LYS A 90 -9.52 -0.67 0.23
N ASP A 91 -8.27 -1.04 -0.07
CA ASP A 91 -7.79 -2.41 0.03
C ASP A 91 -7.85 -2.90 1.49
N PHE A 92 -7.33 -2.11 2.42
CA PHE A 92 -7.45 -2.36 3.85
C PHE A 92 -8.90 -2.55 4.30
N TYR A 93 -9.79 -1.64 3.91
CA TYR A 93 -11.22 -1.72 4.23
C TYR A 93 -11.86 -2.98 3.64
N THR A 94 -11.46 -3.39 2.44
CA THR A 94 -11.97 -4.60 1.78
C THR A 94 -11.54 -5.86 2.53
N LEU A 95 -10.32 -5.89 3.05
CA LEU A 95 -9.76 -7.02 3.80
C LEU A 95 -10.32 -7.13 5.22
N HIS A 96 -10.51 -5.99 5.90
CA HIS A 96 -10.86 -5.97 7.33
C HIS A 96 -12.32 -5.62 7.62
N GLY A 97 -13.05 -5.03 6.68
CA GLY A 97 -14.41 -4.55 6.87
C GLY A 97 -14.53 -3.31 7.76
N GLU A 98 -13.41 -2.72 8.17
CA GLU A 98 -13.29 -1.49 8.97
C GLU A 98 -12.09 -0.67 8.46
N THR A 99 -12.11 0.63 8.71
CA THR A 99 -10.99 1.54 8.38
C THR A 99 -9.83 1.36 9.36
N ALA A 100 -8.62 1.77 8.96
CA ALA A 100 -7.45 1.72 9.84
C ALA A 100 -7.66 2.51 11.15
N ASP A 101 -8.33 3.66 11.08
CA ASP A 101 -8.69 4.48 12.24
C ASP A 101 -9.65 3.74 13.19
N GLU A 102 -10.68 3.08 12.65
CA GLU A 102 -11.62 2.28 13.46
C GLU A 102 -10.93 1.11 14.16
N MET A 103 -10.00 0.44 13.46
CA MET A 103 -9.20 -0.62 14.03
C MET A 103 -8.28 -0.10 15.15
N ALA A 104 -7.60 1.02 14.94
CA ALA A 104 -6.71 1.63 15.93
C ALA A 104 -7.48 2.07 17.19
N ASP A 105 -8.65 2.69 17.01
CA ASP A 105 -9.56 3.06 18.09
C ASP A 105 -10.03 1.84 18.90
N ARG A 106 -10.27 0.71 18.22
CA ARG A 106 -10.67 -0.54 18.88
C ARG A 106 -9.54 -1.12 19.71
N GLN A 107 -8.30 -1.10 19.21
CA GLN A 107 -7.13 -1.64 19.92
C GLN A 107 -6.76 -0.79 21.14
N THR A 108 -6.83 0.53 21.03
CA THR A 108 -6.55 1.46 22.15
C THR A 108 -7.59 1.40 23.27
N LYS A 109 -8.85 1.09 22.95
CA LYS A 109 -9.91 0.88 23.96
C LYS A 109 -9.83 -0.47 24.67
N GLN A 110 -9.05 -1.41 24.15
CA GLN A 110 -8.85 -2.75 24.72
C GLN A 110 -7.53 -2.90 25.47
N SER A 111 -6.69 -1.86 25.51
CA SER A 111 -5.39 -1.83 26.20
C SER A 111 -5.44 -1.14 27.57
#